data_AF-A0A397SK96-F1
#
_entry.id   AF-A0A397SK96-F1
#
_cell.length_a   1.000
_cell.length_b   1.000
_cell.length_c   1.000
_cell.angle_alpha   90.00
_cell.angle_beta   90.00
_cell.angle_gamma   90.00
#
_symmetry.space_group_name_H-M   'P 1'
#
loop_
_entity.id
_entity.type
_entity.pdbx_description
1 polymer ?
#
loop_
_entity_poly.entity_id
_entity_poly.type
_entity_poly.pdbx_seq_one_letter_code
_entity_poly.pdbx_strand_id
1 'polypeptide(L)'
;MDQLINHKHKIDILLSNDTSLSKPTQITVKPKRKSKLKILCNECNREGKRLDKSHQVCQNCYKAKSIYKPSGNKVIDDFIRDTLWDNNKFVGKMEFVPYDQFKDIKFIAEGGFSKIYKATWIDGPIRGWNKSNQNYSRVKSKIV
;
A
#
# COMPACT_ATOMS: atom_id res chain seq x y z
N MET A 1 28.76 -36.26 28.79
CA MET A 1 28.29 -36.96 29.99
C MET A 1 28.17 -35.90 31.07
N ASP A 2 27.08 -35.97 31.83
CA ASP A 2 26.77 -35.16 33.01
C ASP A 2 26.39 -33.68 32.77
N GLN A 3 25.38 -33.11 33.41
CA GLN A 3 24.26 -33.65 34.19
C GLN A 3 23.18 -32.56 34.23
N LEU A 4 21.94 -33.00 34.25
CA LEU A 4 20.73 -32.21 34.42
C LEU A 4 20.55 -31.87 35.90
N ILE A 5 20.53 -30.60 36.30
CA ILE A 5 19.94 -30.23 37.60
C ILE A 5 19.09 -28.95 37.47
N ASN A 6 17.79 -29.21 37.44
CA ASN A 6 16.69 -28.31 37.70
C ASN A 6 16.66 -27.96 39.19
N HIS A 7 16.86 -26.69 39.55
CA HIS A 7 16.58 -26.21 40.90
C HIS A 7 15.50 -25.13 40.88
N LYS A 8 14.28 -25.63 41.03
CA LYS A 8 13.06 -24.95 41.42
C LYS A 8 13.22 -24.50 42.88
N HIS A 9 13.54 -23.23 43.13
CA HIS A 9 13.44 -22.65 44.46
C HIS A 9 12.31 -21.63 44.55
N LYS A 10 11.29 -22.11 45.24
CA LYS A 10 10.11 -21.46 45.81
C LYS A 10 10.54 -20.28 46.70
N ILE A 11 10.06 -19.07 46.41
CA ILE A 11 10.17 -17.93 47.33
C ILE A 11 8.79 -17.78 47.98
N ASP A 12 8.69 -18.30 49.21
CA ASP A 12 7.58 -18.03 50.13
C ASP A 12 7.84 -16.64 50.75
N ILE A 13 7.10 -15.61 50.31
CA ILE A 13 7.15 -14.27 50.93
C ILE A 13 6.18 -14.26 52.10
N LEU A 14 6.76 -14.18 53.30
CA LEU A 14 6.09 -14.03 54.59
C LEU A 14 5.27 -12.73 54.63
N LEU A 15 3.97 -12.85 54.95
CA LEU A 15 3.12 -11.74 55.35
C LEU A 15 3.53 -11.27 56.74
N SER A 16 4.06 -10.05 56.85
CA SER A 16 4.11 -9.31 58.12
C SER A 16 3.13 -8.16 58.02
N ASN A 17 2.06 -8.25 58.81
CA ASN A 17 1.07 -7.20 58.99
C ASN A 17 1.59 -6.23 60.05
N ASP A 18 1.88 -4.99 59.67
CA ASP A 18 1.84 -3.88 60.61
C ASP A 18 1.08 -2.71 59.98
N THR A 19 -0.01 -2.36 60.66
CA THR A 19 -0.97 -1.35 60.28
C THR A 19 -0.51 -0.01 60.83
N SER A 20 -0.27 0.96 59.95
CA SER A 20 -0.40 2.39 60.29
C SER A 20 -1.29 3.06 59.26
N LEU A 21 -2.51 3.43 59.68
CA LEU A 21 -3.51 4.13 58.88
C LEU A 21 -2.96 5.50 58.42
N SER A 22 -2.67 5.63 57.13
CA SER A 22 -2.60 6.93 56.45
C SER A 22 -3.21 6.84 55.05
N LYS A 23 -4.33 7.55 54.88
CA LYS A 23 -5.13 7.91 53.68
C LYS A 23 -4.93 7.10 52.38
N PRO A 24 -6.01 6.58 51.75
CA PRO A 24 -5.93 5.89 50.46
C PRO A 24 -5.58 6.90 49.37
N THR A 25 -4.31 6.96 48.98
CA THR A 25 -3.94 7.55 47.70
C THR A 25 -4.34 6.54 46.64
N GLN A 26 -5.39 6.86 45.87
CA GLN A 26 -5.81 6.03 44.74
C GLN A 26 -4.65 5.96 43.73
N ILE A 27 -3.85 4.89 43.80
CA ILE A 27 -2.99 4.50 42.69
C ILE A 27 -3.94 4.05 41.59
N THR A 28 -4.34 4.99 40.75
CA THR A 28 -4.97 4.67 39.47
C THR A 28 -3.89 3.98 38.64
N VAL A 29 -3.89 2.64 38.68
CA VAL A 29 -3.22 1.82 37.68
C VAL A 29 -3.92 2.18 36.37
N LYS A 30 -3.37 3.16 35.65
CA LYS A 30 -3.85 3.53 34.32
C LYS A 30 -3.86 2.25 33.50
N PRO A 31 -5.00 1.83 32.94
CA PRO A 31 -5.05 0.61 32.16
C PRO A 31 -3.98 0.72 31.07
N LYS A 32 -3.03 -0.23 31.06
CA LYS A 32 -2.01 -0.32 30.02
C LYS A 32 -2.77 -0.28 28.70
N ARG A 33 -2.61 0.83 27.95
CA ARG A 33 -3.28 1.05 26.67
C ARG A 33 -2.97 -0.19 25.83
N LYS A 34 -3.99 -1.02 25.55
CA LYS A 34 -3.87 -2.10 24.58
C LYS A 34 -3.37 -1.45 23.30
N SER A 35 -2.11 -1.69 22.91
CA SER A 35 -1.57 -1.16 21.67
C SER A 35 -2.47 -1.69 20.55
N LYS A 36 -3.22 -0.81 19.88
CA LYS A 36 -4.06 -1.21 18.75
C LYS A 36 -3.17 -1.96 17.78
N LEU A 37 -3.48 -3.23 17.51
CA LEU A 37 -2.78 -4.01 16.50
C LEU A 37 -2.92 -3.27 15.17
N LYS A 38 -1.80 -2.77 14.67
CA LYS A 38 -1.70 -2.03 13.41
C LYS A 38 -1.78 -3.04 12.26
N ILE A 39 -2.96 -3.16 11.66
CA ILE A 39 -3.14 -4.05 10.52
C ILE A 39 -2.43 -3.42 9.31
N LEU A 40 -1.45 -4.11 8.73
CA LEU A 40 -0.70 -3.66 7.54
C LEU A 40 -1.28 -4.27 6.26
N CYS A 41 -1.10 -3.60 5.13
CA CYS A 41 -1.55 -4.10 3.83
C CYS A 41 -0.51 -5.07 3.28
N ASN A 42 -0.93 -6.24 2.81
CA ASN A 42 -0.01 -7.28 2.34
C ASN A 42 0.82 -6.86 1.11
N GLU A 43 0.30 -5.91 0.33
CA GLU A 43 0.93 -5.47 -0.93
C GLU A 43 1.93 -4.33 -0.74
N CYS A 44 1.68 -3.43 0.21
CA CYS A 44 2.49 -2.22 0.38
C CYS A 44 3.08 -2.08 1.77
N ASN A 45 2.78 -3.00 2.69
CA ASN A 45 3.20 -3.00 4.09
C ASN A 45 2.92 -1.68 4.83
N ARG A 46 1.92 -0.91 4.37
CA ARG A 46 1.51 0.37 4.96
C ARG A 46 0.11 0.26 5.59
N GLU A 47 -0.16 1.17 6.52
CA GLU A 47 -1.52 1.48 6.93
C GLU A 47 -2.30 2.16 5.80
N GLY A 48 -3.59 1.89 5.73
CA GLY A 48 -4.45 2.53 4.76
C GLY A 48 -5.89 2.06 4.92
N LYS A 49 -6.83 2.85 4.37
CA LYS A 49 -8.25 2.46 4.32
C LYS A 49 -8.38 1.14 3.57
N ARG A 50 -9.02 0.16 4.21
CA ARG A 50 -9.22 -1.19 3.67
C ARG A 50 -10.55 -1.26 2.95
N LEU A 51 -10.63 -2.11 1.93
CA LEU A 51 -11.83 -2.26 1.09
C LEU A 51 -12.97 -2.96 1.83
N ASP A 52 -12.64 -3.93 2.68
CA ASP A 52 -13.60 -4.70 3.48
C ASP A 52 -12.94 -5.29 4.76
N LYS A 53 -13.71 -6.11 5.49
CA LYS A 53 -13.29 -6.81 6.72
C LYS A 53 -12.16 -7.84 6.50
N SER A 54 -11.87 -8.25 5.26
CA SER A 54 -10.79 -9.20 4.95
C SER A 54 -9.40 -8.56 5.10
N HIS A 55 -9.32 -7.23 5.06
CA HIS A 55 -8.13 -6.42 5.33
C HIS A 55 -6.85 -6.77 4.51
N GLN A 56 -6.88 -7.61 3.47
CA GLN A 56 -5.64 -8.04 2.80
C GLN A 56 -4.99 -6.92 1.96
N VAL A 57 -5.82 -6.12 1.28
CA VAL A 57 -5.36 -5.08 0.34
C VAL A 57 -5.95 -3.72 0.73
N CYS A 58 -5.14 -2.67 0.73
CA CYS A 58 -5.62 -1.30 0.95
C CYS A 58 -6.20 -0.70 -0.33
N GLN A 59 -7.04 0.32 -0.17
CA GLN A 59 -7.72 0.99 -1.29
C GLN A 59 -6.73 1.52 -2.35
N ASN A 60 -5.54 1.98 -1.93
CA ASN A 60 -4.54 2.49 -2.87
C ASN A 60 -3.93 1.37 -3.72
N CYS A 61 -3.58 0.23 -3.10
CA CYS A 61 -3.07 -0.94 -3.82
C CYS A 61 -4.11 -1.49 -4.80
N TYR A 62 -5.38 -1.52 -4.40
CA TYR A 62 -6.46 -1.94 -5.30
C TYR A 62 -6.59 -1.02 -6.52
N LYS A 63 -6.60 0.30 -6.29
CA LYS A 63 -6.58 1.30 -7.36
C LYS A 63 -5.36 1.14 -8.26
N ALA A 64 -4.18 0.90 -7.69
CA ALA A 64 -2.96 0.70 -8.46
C ALA A 64 -3.05 -0.57 -9.34
N LYS A 65 -3.52 -1.69 -8.78
CA LYS A 65 -3.79 -2.94 -9.52
C LYS A 65 -4.77 -2.74 -10.69
N SER A 66 -5.78 -1.88 -10.54
CA SER A 66 -6.77 -1.63 -11.61
C SER A 66 -6.21 -0.87 -12.82
N ILE A 67 -5.05 -0.21 -12.69
CA ILE A 67 -4.39 0.52 -13.78
C ILE A 67 -3.19 -0.25 -14.32
N TYR A 68 -2.51 -1.00 -13.45
CA TYR A 68 -1.26 -1.65 -13.79
C TYR A 68 -1.41 -2.62 -14.96
N LYS A 69 -0.62 -2.39 -16.01
CA LYS A 69 -0.46 -3.26 -17.16
C LYS A 69 1.04 -3.51 -17.33
N PRO A 70 1.51 -4.78 -17.38
CA PRO A 70 2.92 -5.07 -17.58
C PRO A 70 3.34 -4.74 -19.01
N SER A 71 4.51 -4.15 -19.16
CA SER A 71 5.18 -3.94 -20.43
C SER A 71 5.96 -5.18 -20.92
N GLY A 72 6.25 -6.11 -20.00
CA GLY A 72 7.14 -7.24 -20.26
C GLY A 72 8.62 -6.92 -20.03
N ASN A 73 8.94 -5.66 -19.72
CA ASN A 73 10.28 -5.24 -19.30
C ASN A 73 10.30 -5.00 -17.80
N LYS A 74 11.03 -5.84 -17.06
CA LYS A 74 11.08 -5.79 -15.60
C LYS A 74 11.47 -4.41 -15.05
N VAL A 75 12.44 -3.72 -15.67
CA VAL A 75 12.91 -2.41 -15.20
C VAL A 75 11.82 -1.35 -15.36
N ILE A 76 11.12 -1.35 -16.49
CA ILE A 76 10.00 -0.44 -16.74
C ILE A 76 8.83 -0.77 -15.81
N ASP A 77 8.52 -2.06 -15.64
CA ASP A 77 7.41 -2.53 -14.81
C ASP A 77 7.62 -2.20 -13.33
N ASP A 78 8.85 -2.39 -12.83
CA ASP A 78 9.24 -2.01 -11.47
C ASP A 78 9.08 -0.49 -11.27
N PHE A 79 9.54 0.32 -12.22
CA PHE A 79 9.40 1.77 -12.17
C PHE A 79 7.93 2.22 -12.17
N ILE A 80 7.11 1.67 -13.07
CA ILE A 80 5.67 1.98 -13.12
C ILE A 80 5.00 1.59 -11.80
N ARG A 81 5.28 0.41 -11.26
CA ARG A 81 4.74 -0.06 -9.98
C ARG A 81 5.08 0.92 -8.86
N ASP A 82 6.32 1.40 -8.80
CA ASP A 82 6.76 2.35 -7.78
C ASP A 82 5.98 3.66 -7.86
N THR A 83 5.72 4.18 -9.08
CA THR A 83 4.89 5.40 -9.23
C THR A 83 3.42 5.19 -8.81
N LEU A 84 2.87 3.98 -9.01
CA LEU A 84 1.46 3.69 -8.71
C LEU A 84 1.20 3.47 -7.22
N TRP A 85 2.15 2.81 -6.53
CA TRP A 85 2.11 2.44 -5.12
C TRP A 85 2.68 3.50 -4.17
N ASP A 86 3.35 4.53 -4.68
CA ASP A 86 3.67 5.69 -3.87
C ASP A 86 2.38 6.46 -3.50
N ASN A 87 2.15 6.58 -2.19
CA ASN A 87 0.93 7.16 -1.63
C ASN A 87 0.99 8.69 -1.62
N ASN A 88 2.17 9.28 -1.86
CA ASN A 88 2.39 10.68 -1.54
C ASN A 88 1.83 11.67 -2.57
N LYS A 89 1.62 11.28 -3.84
CA LYS A 89 1.09 12.19 -4.88
C LYS A 89 0.27 11.45 -5.93
N PHE A 90 -0.91 11.99 -6.27
CA PHE A 90 -1.63 11.62 -7.51
C PHE A 90 -0.94 12.20 -8.76
N VAL A 91 -0.08 13.19 -8.59
CA VAL A 91 0.71 13.81 -9.65
C VAL A 91 1.90 12.91 -9.97
N GLY A 92 2.03 12.48 -11.22
CA GLY A 92 3.17 11.69 -11.69
C GLY A 92 3.00 10.18 -11.72
N LYS A 93 1.76 9.66 -11.60
CA LYS A 93 1.50 8.23 -11.83
C LYS A 93 1.69 7.88 -13.30
N MET A 94 2.48 6.84 -13.56
CA MET A 94 2.73 6.36 -14.90
C MET A 94 1.85 5.15 -15.23
N GLU A 95 1.50 5.02 -16.51
CA GLU A 95 0.74 3.89 -17.04
C GLU A 95 1.46 3.41 -18.31
N PHE A 96 1.59 2.09 -18.45
CA PHE A 96 2.02 1.48 -19.70
C PHE A 96 0.83 1.35 -20.66
N VAL A 97 1.02 1.78 -21.90
CA VAL A 97 0.02 1.67 -22.97
C VAL A 97 0.59 0.75 -24.05
N PRO A 98 0.01 -0.45 -24.25
CA PRO A 98 0.42 -1.33 -25.32
C PRO A 98 0.23 -0.69 -26.70
N TYR A 99 1.09 -1.04 -27.65
CA TYR A 99 1.09 -0.42 -28.98
C TYR A 99 -0.24 -0.61 -29.74
N ASP A 100 -0.94 -1.72 -29.49
CA ASP A 100 -2.25 -2.03 -30.09
C ASP A 100 -3.39 -1.08 -29.66
N GLN A 101 -3.16 -0.23 -28.66
CA GLN A 101 -4.10 0.80 -28.21
C GLN A 101 -4.02 2.08 -29.05
N PHE A 102 -3.08 2.15 -30.00
CA PHE A 102 -2.91 3.27 -30.89
C PHE A 102 -3.44 2.94 -32.29
N LYS A 103 -4.24 3.84 -32.84
CA LYS A 103 -4.73 3.81 -34.23
C LYS A 103 -4.32 5.09 -34.97
N ASP A 104 -4.56 5.13 -36.28
CA ASP A 104 -4.29 6.30 -37.12
C ASP A 104 -2.83 6.79 -37.00
N ILE A 105 -1.89 5.84 -36.88
CA ILE A 105 -0.47 6.10 -36.61
C ILE A 105 0.16 6.74 -37.85
N LYS A 106 0.60 7.99 -37.72
CA LYS A 106 1.19 8.80 -38.78
C LYS A 106 2.59 9.25 -38.39
N PHE A 107 3.56 8.97 -39.23
CA PHE A 107 4.92 9.48 -39.08
C PHE A 107 4.95 11.02 -39.17
N ILE A 108 5.71 11.65 -38.28
CA ILE A 108 5.91 13.11 -38.24
C ILE A 108 7.33 13.45 -38.71
N ALA A 109 8.34 12.88 -38.05
CA ALA A 109 9.74 13.21 -38.28
C ALA A 109 10.65 12.13 -37.71
N GLU A 110 11.89 12.09 -38.17
CA GLU A 110 12.96 11.24 -37.65
C GLU A 110 14.16 12.12 -37.31
N GLY A 111 14.76 11.87 -36.16
CA GLY A 111 16.02 12.49 -35.74
C GLY A 111 17.04 11.42 -35.37
N GLY A 112 18.23 11.84 -34.93
CA GLY A 112 19.35 10.92 -34.66
C GLY A 112 19.08 9.82 -33.62
N PHE A 113 18.09 9.99 -32.75
CA PHE A 113 17.80 9.06 -31.65
C PHE A 113 16.41 8.41 -31.70
N SER A 114 15.50 8.88 -32.56
CA SER A 114 14.11 8.41 -32.55
C SER A 114 13.30 8.83 -33.77
N LYS A 115 12.24 8.06 -34.03
CA LYS A 115 11.14 8.41 -34.92
C LYS A 115 9.96 8.94 -34.12
N ILE A 116 9.34 10.01 -34.59
CA ILE A 116 8.21 10.68 -33.97
C ILE A 116 6.96 10.32 -34.76
N TYR A 117 5.92 9.88 -34.06
CA TYR A 117 4.62 9.53 -34.63
C TYR A 117 3.51 10.31 -33.93
N LYS A 118 2.46 10.61 -34.68
CA LYS A 118 1.16 11.05 -34.18
C LYS A 118 0.23 9.84 -34.19
N ALA A 119 -0.55 9.63 -33.15
CA ALA A 119 -1.53 8.57 -33.13
C ALA A 119 -2.79 8.95 -32.36
N THR A 120 -3.84 8.16 -32.47
CA THR A 120 -5.01 8.24 -31.61
C THR A 120 -4.96 7.10 -30.59
N TRP A 121 -4.86 7.43 -29.31
CA TRP A 121 -5.00 6.48 -28.21
C TRP A 121 -6.48 6.17 -27.97
N ILE A 122 -6.90 4.93 -28.26
CA ILE A 122 -8.30 4.48 -28.28
C ILE A 122 -8.94 4.63 -26.88
N ASP A 123 -8.32 4.01 -25.88
CA ASP A 123 -8.78 4.06 -24.48
C ASP A 123 -8.61 5.44 -23.85
N GLY A 124 -7.60 6.18 -24.31
CA GLY A 124 -7.23 7.50 -23.83
C GLY A 124 -6.82 7.55 -22.36
N PRO A 125 -6.47 8.76 -21.88
CA PRO A 125 -5.90 8.94 -20.55
C PRO A 125 -6.95 8.75 -19.46
N ILE A 126 -6.48 8.31 -18.30
CA ILE A 126 -7.28 8.23 -17.07
C ILE A 126 -7.73 9.65 -16.68
N ARG A 127 -9.05 9.81 -16.53
CA ARG A 127 -9.66 11.05 -16.03
C ARG A 127 -9.68 11.08 -14.50
N GLY A 128 -9.96 9.93 -13.88
CA GLY A 128 -10.03 9.83 -12.42
C GLY A 128 -10.85 8.66 -11.91
N TRP A 129 -10.80 8.45 -10.60
CA TRP A 129 -11.48 7.35 -9.92
C TRP A 129 -12.98 7.59 -9.79
N ASN A 130 -13.80 6.71 -10.37
CA ASN A 130 -15.24 6.67 -10.16
C ASN A 130 -15.54 5.84 -8.90
N LYS A 131 -16.10 6.49 -7.86
CA LYS A 131 -16.41 5.85 -6.58
C LYS A 131 -17.57 4.85 -6.69
N SER A 132 -18.56 5.12 -7.55
CA SER A 132 -19.74 4.27 -7.72
C SER A 132 -19.38 2.95 -8.40
N ASN A 133 -18.56 3.02 -9.44
CA ASN A 133 -18.16 1.84 -10.22
C ASN A 133 -16.88 1.18 -9.70
N GLN A 134 -16.28 1.75 -8.64
CA GLN A 134 -14.98 1.34 -8.08
C GLN A 134 -13.91 1.10 -9.15
N ASN A 135 -13.83 1.99 -10.14
CA ASN A 135 -12.90 1.86 -11.26
C ASN A 135 -12.48 3.23 -11.81
N TYR A 136 -11.40 3.29 -12.59
CA TYR A 136 -10.97 4.51 -13.27
C TYR A 136 -11.81 4.78 -14.52
N SER A 137 -12.28 6.02 -14.63
CA SER A 137 -12.87 6.57 -15.84
C SER A 137 -11.77 7.10 -16.76
N ARG A 138 -11.97 6.99 -18.08
CA ARG A 138 -11.04 7.47 -19.11
C ARG A 138 -11.69 8.50 -20.02
N VAL A 139 -10.88 9.39 -20.58
CA VAL A 139 -11.28 10.23 -21.70
C VAL A 139 -11.19 9.39 -22.95
N LYS A 140 -12.32 9.08 -23.59
CA LYS A 140 -12.32 8.29 -24.83
C LYS A 140 -11.53 9.01 -25.92
N SER A 141 -10.69 8.26 -26.63
CA SER A 141 -10.01 8.68 -27.87
C SER A 141 -9.24 10.00 -27.76
N LYS A 142 -7.94 9.93 -27.49
CA LYS A 142 -7.06 11.12 -27.41
C LYS A 142 -5.95 11.07 -28.45
N ILE A 143 -5.79 12.14 -29.22
CA ILE A 143 -4.61 12.30 -30.09
C ILE A 143 -3.37 12.49 -29.21
N VAL A 144 -2.35 11.67 -29.47
CA VAL A 144 -1.03 11.66 -28.82
C VAL A 144 0.08 11.85 -29.84
#